data_AF-A0A0J9WM07-F1
#
_entry.id   AF-A0A0J9WM07-F1
#
_cell.length_a   1.000
_cell.length_b   1.000
_cell.length_c   1.000
_cell.angle_alpha   90.00
_cell.angle_beta   90.00
_cell.angle_gamma   90.00
#
_symmetry.space_group_name_H-M   'P 1'
#
loop_
_entity.id
_entity.type
_entity.pdbx_description
1 polymer ?
#
loop_
_entity_poly.entity_id
_entity_poly.type
_entity_poly.pdbx_seq_one_letter_code
_entity_poly.pdbx_strand_id
1 'polypeptide(L)'
;MKKGVTVRGEQEAQDNESQAALQRAIDAFQSKGKDIRSREAERIDEENDFTAPNPWLRRLGSAVHLKDFSGKKDFLRGLIAMEYEVDPDDPDKSDDAQLRFIHIAFDRLVNHAKAVITPDIVSWNALFEVNRKELMKERTKPFHFRFKPETQRRYALVVKQLLAYIVRCMSFENKADRPPFKLSTRQQRAYDATMEHADDLTDAWKENGGDPEAPEIVRLLDLLETAVLELYISVLDHFTKDTEYDSVLVSFLTVLSVRADGTWEGYEGFTPKLSAIMAISRLCIIKYAVDQRAKTIKQKMQQGQSQEEAEKNSPSLVHHTKINST
;
A
#
# COMPACT_ATOMS: atom_id res chain seq x y z
N MET A 1 -9.42 -66.77 -1.43
CA MET A 1 -9.63 -65.42 -2.00
C MET A 1 -10.67 -64.62 -1.19
N LYS A 2 -10.41 -64.28 0.08
CA LYS A 2 -11.35 -63.48 0.91
C LYS A 2 -10.71 -62.30 1.69
N LYS A 3 -9.45 -61.95 1.44
CA LYS A 3 -8.76 -60.85 2.14
C LYS A 3 -8.70 -59.52 1.36
N GLY A 4 -9.23 -59.47 0.13
CA GLY A 4 -9.16 -58.27 -0.72
C GLY A 4 -10.36 -57.33 -0.67
N VAL A 5 -11.47 -57.72 -0.04
CA VAL A 5 -12.73 -56.94 -0.02
C VAL A 5 -12.83 -56.06 1.23
N THR A 6 -12.36 -56.53 2.38
CA THR A 6 -12.43 -55.80 3.67
C THR A 6 -11.56 -54.55 3.69
N VAL A 7 -10.32 -54.64 3.18
CA VAL A 7 -9.38 -53.52 3.14
C VAL A 7 -9.86 -52.38 2.23
N ARG A 8 -10.57 -52.71 1.14
CA ARG A 8 -11.09 -51.71 0.19
C ARG A 8 -12.28 -50.94 0.77
N GLY A 9 -13.15 -51.62 1.54
CA GLY A 9 -14.28 -50.98 2.22
C GLY A 9 -13.87 -50.08 3.39
N GLU A 10 -12.79 -50.42 4.10
CA GLU A 10 -12.22 -49.57 5.16
C GLU A 10 -11.56 -48.31 4.58
N GLN A 11 -10.87 -48.43 3.45
CA GLN A 11 -10.27 -47.30 2.74
C GLN A 11 -11.34 -46.33 2.19
N GLU A 12 -12.41 -46.87 1.57
CA GLU A 12 -13.53 -46.08 1.05
C GLU A 12 -14.33 -45.39 2.17
N ALA A 13 -14.49 -46.03 3.33
CA ALA A 13 -15.13 -45.42 4.51
C ALA A 13 -14.29 -44.27 5.08
N GLN A 14 -12.96 -44.43 5.14
CA GLN A 14 -12.04 -43.42 5.65
C GLN A 14 -11.89 -42.22 4.71
N ASP A 15 -11.94 -42.46 3.39
CA ASP A 15 -11.98 -41.41 2.37
C ASP A 15 -13.30 -40.63 2.42
N ASN A 16 -14.43 -41.30 2.62
CA ASN A 16 -15.73 -40.64 2.79
C ASN A 16 -15.83 -39.81 4.08
N GLU A 17 -15.28 -40.28 5.20
CA GLU A 17 -15.21 -39.49 6.43
C GLU A 17 -14.32 -38.25 6.27
N SER A 18 -13.20 -38.39 5.57
CA SER A 18 -12.29 -37.28 5.28
C SER A 18 -12.93 -36.23 4.37
N GLN A 19 -13.67 -36.66 3.34
CA GLN A 19 -14.45 -35.76 2.48
C GLN A 19 -15.59 -35.06 3.25
N ALA A 20 -16.29 -35.78 4.12
CA ALA A 20 -17.35 -35.20 4.95
C ALA A 20 -16.80 -34.21 6.00
N ALA A 21 -15.59 -34.42 6.50
CA ALA A 21 -14.91 -33.47 7.39
C ALA A 21 -14.47 -32.21 6.63
N LEU A 22 -13.94 -32.36 5.41
CA LEU A 22 -13.57 -31.24 4.55
C LEU A 22 -14.79 -30.40 4.16
N GLN A 23 -15.91 -31.04 3.80
CA GLN A 23 -17.14 -30.33 3.46
C GLN A 23 -17.70 -29.55 4.66
N ARG A 24 -17.71 -30.14 5.85
CA ARG A 24 -18.10 -29.44 7.09
C ARG A 24 -17.21 -28.24 7.39
N ALA A 25 -15.91 -28.33 7.12
CA ALA A 25 -14.99 -27.20 7.29
C ALA A 25 -15.28 -26.08 6.28
N ILE A 26 -15.59 -26.42 5.03
CA ILE A 26 -16.00 -25.46 3.99
C ILE A 26 -17.32 -24.78 4.37
N ASP A 27 -18.32 -25.55 4.80
CA ASP A 27 -19.64 -25.02 5.18
C ASP A 27 -19.53 -24.11 6.43
N ALA A 28 -18.72 -24.51 7.41
CA ALA A 28 -18.44 -23.68 8.59
C ALA A 28 -17.70 -22.38 8.22
N PHE A 29 -16.75 -22.43 7.28
CA PHE A 29 -16.06 -21.26 6.77
C PHE A 29 -17.00 -20.32 6.01
N GLN A 30 -17.86 -20.85 5.14
CA GLN A 30 -18.86 -20.07 4.41
C GLN A 30 -19.90 -19.44 5.33
N SER A 31 -20.36 -20.18 6.35
CA SER A 31 -21.30 -19.70 7.36
C SER A 31 -20.69 -18.58 8.20
N LYS A 32 -19.46 -18.76 8.72
CA LYS A 32 -18.72 -17.70 9.43
C LYS A 32 -18.50 -16.48 8.54
N GLY A 33 -18.11 -16.68 7.28
CA GLY A 33 -17.92 -15.57 6.33
C GLY A 33 -19.24 -14.86 5.96
N LYS A 34 -20.40 -15.52 6.07
CA LYS A 34 -21.71 -14.90 5.87
C LYS A 34 -22.16 -14.11 7.11
N ASP A 35 -21.92 -14.63 8.32
CA ASP A 35 -22.19 -13.95 9.59
C ASP A 35 -21.32 -12.70 9.76
N ILE A 36 -20.02 -12.77 9.45
CA ILE A 36 -19.11 -11.61 9.44
C ILE A 36 -19.63 -10.53 8.49
N ARG A 37 -19.94 -10.88 7.23
CA ARG A 37 -20.50 -9.94 6.25
C ARG A 37 -21.84 -9.34 6.66
N SER A 38 -22.69 -10.10 7.35
CA SER A 38 -23.98 -9.62 7.85
C SER A 38 -23.80 -8.58 8.96
N ARG A 39 -22.93 -8.87 9.94
CA ARG A 39 -22.61 -7.92 11.02
C ARG A 39 -21.87 -6.69 10.50
N GLU A 40 -21.04 -6.85 9.47
CA GLU A 40 -20.42 -5.72 8.76
C GLU A 40 -21.46 -4.85 8.05
N ALA A 41 -22.46 -5.46 7.41
CA ALA A 41 -23.57 -4.73 6.78
C ALA A 41 -24.43 -3.96 7.78
N GLU A 42 -24.68 -4.52 8.97
CA GLU A 42 -25.44 -3.86 10.05
C GLU A 42 -24.68 -2.65 10.63
N ARG A 43 -23.34 -2.70 10.73
CA ARG A 43 -22.54 -1.56 11.21
C ARG A 43 -22.63 -0.36 10.27
N ILE A 44 -22.73 -0.59 8.97
CA ILE A 44 -22.70 0.42 7.90
C ILE A 44 -23.85 1.47 8.00
N ASP A 45 -24.95 1.15 8.66
CA ASP A 45 -26.16 2.00 8.73
C ASP A 45 -26.23 2.94 9.96
N GLU A 46 -25.15 3.09 10.76
CA GLU A 46 -25.11 4.05 11.88
C GLU A 46 -25.16 5.53 11.41
N GLU A 47 -25.99 6.37 12.05
CA GLU A 47 -26.15 7.81 11.77
C GLU A 47 -24.84 8.59 12.03
N ASN A 48 -24.52 9.53 11.13
CA ASN A 48 -23.34 10.40 11.19
C ASN A 48 -23.75 11.82 10.73
N ASP A 49 -23.10 12.87 11.25
CA ASP A 49 -23.33 14.29 10.89
C ASP A 49 -22.89 14.67 9.47
N PHE A 50 -22.14 13.83 8.76
CA PHE A 50 -21.94 13.99 7.32
C PHE A 50 -23.24 13.72 6.55
N THR A 51 -23.42 14.35 5.38
CA THR A 51 -24.51 13.96 4.45
C THR A 51 -24.51 12.44 4.21
N ALA A 52 -25.64 11.81 3.89
CA ALA A 52 -25.65 10.36 3.67
C ALA A 52 -24.63 9.95 2.58
N PRO A 53 -23.71 9.00 2.84
CA PRO A 53 -22.70 8.59 1.87
C PRO A 53 -23.33 7.91 0.66
N ASN A 54 -22.69 8.06 -0.50
CA ASN A 54 -23.09 7.32 -1.70
C ASN A 54 -22.92 5.80 -1.48
N PRO A 55 -23.58 4.94 -2.29
CA PRO A 55 -23.59 3.48 -2.05
C PRO A 55 -22.20 2.83 -1.95
N TRP A 56 -21.19 3.36 -2.65
CA TRP A 56 -19.83 2.84 -2.58
C TRP A 56 -19.13 3.23 -1.27
N LEU A 57 -19.24 4.49 -0.83
CA LEU A 57 -18.71 4.92 0.46
C LEU A 57 -19.43 4.29 1.65
N ARG A 58 -20.73 4.03 1.49
CA ARG A 58 -21.53 3.25 2.42
C ARG A 58 -20.98 1.82 2.52
N ARG A 59 -20.71 1.16 1.39
CA ARG A 59 -20.07 -0.16 1.39
C ARG A 59 -18.68 -0.16 2.02
N LEU A 60 -17.91 0.90 1.85
CA LEU A 60 -16.62 1.11 2.52
C LEU A 60 -16.76 1.47 4.01
N GLY A 61 -17.99 1.51 4.56
CA GLY A 61 -18.27 1.88 5.96
C GLY A 61 -17.72 3.24 6.38
N SER A 62 -17.59 4.19 5.46
CA SER A 62 -16.89 5.46 5.71
C SER A 62 -17.51 6.29 6.84
N ALA A 63 -18.84 6.31 6.92
CA ALA A 63 -19.56 7.01 7.98
C ALA A 63 -19.32 6.38 9.36
N VAL A 64 -19.29 5.05 9.44
CA VAL A 64 -19.03 4.31 10.68
C VAL A 64 -17.59 4.50 11.12
N HIS A 65 -16.67 4.42 10.16
CA HIS A 65 -15.23 4.55 10.37
C HIS A 65 -14.86 5.90 10.97
N LEU A 66 -15.56 6.96 10.56
CA LEU A 66 -15.29 8.34 10.96
C LEU A 66 -16.35 8.90 11.94
N LYS A 67 -17.14 8.05 12.59
CA LYS A 67 -18.24 8.52 13.46
C LYS A 67 -17.79 9.43 14.59
N ASP A 68 -16.66 9.13 15.22
CA ASP A 68 -16.08 9.95 16.30
C ASP A 68 -15.41 11.26 15.79
N PHE A 69 -15.40 11.44 14.46
CA PHE A 69 -14.80 12.56 13.75
C PHE A 69 -15.80 13.30 12.84
N SER A 70 -17.10 13.01 12.93
CA SER A 70 -18.17 13.58 12.10
C SER A 70 -18.14 15.11 12.04
N GLY A 71 -17.99 15.76 13.21
CA GLY A 71 -17.88 17.22 13.34
C GLY A 71 -16.48 17.79 13.11
N LYS A 72 -15.48 16.97 12.76
CA LYS A 72 -14.06 17.33 12.69
C LYS A 72 -13.51 17.37 11.26
N LYS A 73 -14.31 17.85 10.29
CA LYS A 73 -13.94 17.83 8.86
C LYS A 73 -12.61 18.54 8.56
N ASP A 74 -12.34 19.68 9.19
CA ASP A 74 -11.13 20.47 8.90
C ASP A 74 -9.90 19.76 9.46
N PHE A 75 -10.02 19.11 10.62
CA PHE A 75 -9.01 18.22 11.16
C PHE A 75 -8.72 17.05 10.21
N LEU A 76 -9.76 16.34 9.74
CA LEU A 76 -9.58 15.21 8.81
C LEU A 76 -8.89 15.65 7.51
N ARG A 77 -9.27 16.82 6.98
CA ARG A 77 -8.64 17.40 5.79
C ARG A 77 -7.21 17.87 6.06
N GLY A 78 -6.94 18.36 7.28
CA GLY A 78 -5.59 18.71 7.75
C GLY A 78 -4.63 17.52 7.69
N LEU A 79 -5.09 16.31 8.03
CA LEU A 79 -4.27 15.10 7.95
C LEU A 79 -3.74 14.81 6.52
N ILE A 80 -4.47 15.24 5.48
CA ILE A 80 -4.11 15.04 4.06
C ILE A 80 -3.71 16.34 3.35
N ALA A 81 -3.52 17.44 4.10
CA ALA A 81 -3.11 18.72 3.54
C ALA A 81 -1.68 18.66 3.02
N MET A 82 -1.36 19.48 2.02
CA MET A 82 -0.06 19.48 1.33
C MET A 82 0.71 20.79 1.52
N GLU A 83 0.17 21.68 2.35
CA GLU A 83 0.83 22.92 2.76
C GLU A 83 1.71 22.59 3.97
N TYR A 84 3.03 22.60 3.77
CA TYR A 84 4.01 22.53 4.86
C TYR A 84 4.28 23.97 5.28
N GLU A 85 3.72 24.39 6.41
CA GLU A 85 4.14 25.65 7.01
C GLU A 85 5.52 25.42 7.62
N VAL A 86 6.57 25.92 6.97
CA VAL A 86 7.90 26.05 7.59
C VAL A 86 7.98 27.49 8.08
N ASP A 87 7.93 27.68 9.39
CA ASP A 87 8.18 28.98 10.00
C ASP A 87 9.62 29.40 9.64
N PRO A 88 9.83 30.50 8.90
CA PRO A 88 11.16 30.95 8.51
C PRO A 88 12.06 31.28 9.71
N ASP A 89 11.45 31.67 10.83
CA ASP A 89 12.15 32.06 12.07
C ASP A 89 12.35 30.86 13.02
N ASP A 90 11.63 29.76 12.78
CA ASP A 90 11.68 28.54 13.59
C ASP A 90 11.36 27.28 12.74
N PRO A 91 12.27 26.87 11.85
CA PRO A 91 12.04 25.77 10.92
C PRO A 91 11.78 24.42 11.60
N ASP A 92 12.00 24.33 12.92
CA ASP A 92 11.80 23.16 13.77
C ASP A 92 10.39 23.08 14.37
N LYS A 93 9.57 24.13 14.25
CA LYS A 93 8.15 24.10 14.67
C LYS A 93 7.22 23.39 13.70
N SER A 94 7.69 23.08 12.49
CA SER A 94 6.88 22.35 11.52
C SER A 94 6.92 20.86 11.86
N ASP A 95 5.81 20.32 12.33
CA ASP A 95 5.60 18.86 12.51
C ASP A 95 5.83 18.05 11.21
N ASP A 96 6.02 18.74 10.06
CA ASP A 96 6.14 18.15 8.73
C ASP A 96 7.55 18.28 8.10
N ALA A 97 8.59 18.64 8.86
CA ALA A 97 9.96 18.74 8.31
C ALA A 97 10.43 17.44 7.63
N GLN A 98 10.16 16.29 8.26
CA GLN A 98 10.41 14.95 7.72
C GLN A 98 9.56 14.69 6.45
N LEU A 99 8.31 15.17 6.43
CA LEU A 99 7.40 14.96 5.31
C LEU A 99 7.90 15.59 4.02
N ARG A 100 8.57 16.75 4.11
CA ARG A 100 9.23 17.37 2.96
C ARG A 100 10.23 16.42 2.31
N PHE A 101 11.10 15.79 3.09
CA PHE A 101 12.09 14.85 2.57
C PHE A 101 11.47 13.54 2.09
N ILE A 102 10.46 13.02 2.78
CA ILE A 102 9.69 11.85 2.35
C ILE A 102 9.07 12.09 0.95
N HIS A 103 8.56 13.29 0.69
CA HIS A 103 7.99 13.63 -0.62
C HIS A 103 9.03 13.86 -1.70
N ILE A 104 10.19 14.42 -1.37
CA ILE A 104 11.34 14.50 -2.29
C ILE A 104 11.79 13.08 -2.68
N ALA A 105 11.95 12.19 -1.70
CA ALA A 105 12.32 10.79 -1.92
C ALA A 105 11.25 10.06 -2.76
N PHE A 106 9.96 10.32 -2.51
CA PHE A 106 8.88 9.76 -3.32
C PHE A 106 8.90 10.26 -4.78
N ASP A 107 9.18 11.54 -5.03
CA ASP A 107 9.31 12.04 -6.40
C ASP A 107 10.51 11.42 -7.14
N ARG A 108 11.65 11.25 -6.44
CA ARG A 108 12.81 10.51 -6.96
C ARG A 108 12.43 9.06 -7.31
N LEU A 109 11.75 8.37 -6.38
CA LEU A 109 11.23 7.02 -6.58
C LEU A 109 10.38 6.92 -7.85
N VAL A 110 9.42 7.82 -8.06
CA VAL A 110 8.55 7.81 -9.25
C VAL A 110 9.37 8.00 -10.52
N ASN A 111 10.38 8.88 -10.51
CA ASN A 111 11.25 9.11 -11.66
C ASN A 111 12.15 7.89 -11.96
N HIS A 112 12.77 7.29 -10.94
CA HIS A 112 13.55 6.07 -11.09
C HIS A 112 12.69 4.89 -11.54
N ALA A 113 11.48 4.76 -11.01
CA ALA A 113 10.53 3.75 -11.44
C ALA A 113 10.16 3.92 -12.93
N LYS A 114 9.94 5.14 -13.39
CA LYS A 114 9.68 5.43 -14.81
C LYS A 114 10.84 5.05 -15.73
N ALA A 115 12.09 5.17 -15.26
CA ALA A 115 13.27 4.82 -16.03
C ALA A 115 13.40 3.29 -16.22
N VAL A 116 12.93 2.49 -15.27
CA VAL A 116 13.07 1.02 -15.32
C VAL A 116 11.91 0.29 -16.02
N ILE A 117 10.76 0.94 -16.25
CA ILE A 117 9.60 0.31 -16.93
C ILE A 117 9.73 0.24 -18.46
N THR A 118 10.92 -0.02 -18.98
CA THR A 118 11.15 -0.25 -20.41
C THR A 118 11.22 -1.76 -20.70
N PRO A 119 10.79 -2.22 -21.89
CA PRO A 119 10.90 -3.63 -22.27
C PRO A 119 12.32 -4.20 -22.25
N ASP A 120 13.34 -3.34 -22.34
CA ASP A 120 14.75 -3.72 -22.29
C ASP A 120 15.21 -4.09 -20.87
N ILE A 121 14.57 -3.54 -19.84
CA ILE A 121 14.90 -3.75 -18.43
C ILE A 121 13.92 -4.74 -17.79
N VAL A 122 12.62 -4.61 -18.11
CA VAL A 122 11.55 -5.42 -17.54
C VAL A 122 10.88 -6.24 -18.63
N SER A 123 10.84 -7.56 -18.44
CA SER A 123 10.24 -8.45 -19.42
C SER A 123 8.77 -8.12 -19.67
N TRP A 124 8.32 -8.31 -20.92
CA TRP A 124 6.92 -8.14 -21.31
C TRP A 124 5.97 -8.90 -20.37
N ASN A 125 6.33 -10.12 -19.96
CA ASN A 125 5.52 -10.93 -19.04
C ASN A 125 5.23 -10.23 -17.71
N ALA A 126 6.21 -9.52 -17.14
CA ALA A 126 6.03 -8.76 -15.90
C ALA A 126 5.14 -7.51 -16.14
N LEU A 127 5.35 -6.81 -17.26
CA LEU A 127 4.52 -5.66 -17.64
C LEU A 127 3.05 -6.05 -17.89
N PHE A 128 2.81 -7.22 -18.48
CA PHE A 128 1.45 -7.77 -18.67
C PHE A 128 0.82 -8.23 -17.35
N GLU A 129 1.60 -8.82 -16.43
CA GLU A 129 1.08 -9.25 -15.12
C GLU A 129 0.63 -8.05 -14.29
N VAL A 130 1.46 -7.01 -14.19
CA VAL A 130 1.14 -5.83 -13.38
C VAL A 130 -0.07 -5.07 -13.93
N ASN A 131 -0.30 -5.11 -15.24
CA ASN A 131 -1.48 -4.50 -15.86
C ASN A 131 -2.74 -5.38 -15.82
N ARG A 132 -2.64 -6.59 -15.29
CA ARG A 132 -3.77 -7.52 -15.22
C ARG A 132 -4.85 -6.91 -14.34
N LYS A 133 -6.08 -6.92 -14.84
CA LYS A 133 -7.27 -6.46 -14.12
C LYS A 133 -8.12 -7.60 -13.59
N GLU A 134 -8.04 -8.77 -14.23
CA GLU A 134 -8.86 -9.93 -13.93
C GLU A 134 -8.02 -11.21 -13.99
N LEU A 135 -8.18 -12.09 -13.00
CA LEU A 135 -7.45 -13.35 -12.94
C LEU A 135 -7.90 -14.33 -14.03
N MET A 136 -9.12 -14.24 -14.54
CA MET A 136 -9.64 -15.23 -15.50
C MET A 136 -9.60 -14.76 -16.96
N LYS A 137 -9.13 -13.54 -17.24
CA LYS A 137 -9.03 -13.02 -18.61
C LYS A 137 -7.59 -12.99 -19.12
N GLU A 138 -7.43 -13.17 -20.43
CA GLU A 138 -6.15 -13.05 -21.11
C GLU A 138 -5.53 -11.66 -20.93
N ARG A 139 -4.19 -11.64 -20.91
CA ARG A 139 -3.39 -10.44 -20.72
C ARG A 139 -3.33 -9.69 -22.04
N THR A 140 -4.17 -8.67 -22.19
CA THR A 140 -4.36 -8.01 -23.48
C THR A 140 -3.42 -6.83 -23.71
N LYS A 141 -2.93 -6.17 -22.66
CA LYS A 141 -2.05 -4.99 -22.79
C LYS A 141 -0.95 -4.94 -21.72
N PRO A 142 0.31 -4.62 -22.09
CA PRO A 142 1.38 -4.38 -21.14
C PRO A 142 1.18 -3.04 -20.41
N PHE A 143 1.72 -2.92 -19.20
CA PHE A 143 1.70 -1.68 -18.45
C PHE A 143 2.62 -0.63 -19.08
N HIS A 144 2.11 0.59 -19.25
CA HIS A 144 2.88 1.75 -19.66
C HIS A 144 2.48 2.96 -18.80
N PHE A 145 3.47 3.63 -18.20
CA PHE A 145 3.23 4.87 -17.45
C PHE A 145 3.41 6.10 -18.36
N ARG A 146 2.61 6.19 -19.43
CA ARG A 146 2.68 7.26 -20.44
C ARG A 146 1.59 8.31 -20.23
N PHE A 147 1.48 8.82 -19.00
CA PHE A 147 0.53 9.90 -18.69
C PHE A 147 1.11 11.27 -19.03
N LYS A 148 0.25 12.25 -19.32
CA LYS A 148 0.66 13.65 -19.45
C LYS A 148 1.30 14.13 -18.12
N PRO A 149 2.28 15.05 -18.14
CA PRO A 149 2.94 15.54 -16.92
C PRO A 149 1.97 16.03 -15.83
N GLU A 150 0.90 16.72 -16.21
CA GLU A 150 -0.14 17.17 -15.27
C GLU A 150 -0.85 16.00 -14.57
N THR A 151 -1.19 14.95 -15.32
CA THR A 151 -1.79 13.73 -14.75
C THR A 151 -0.80 13.01 -13.83
N GLN A 152 0.49 12.95 -14.20
CA GLN A 152 1.51 12.38 -13.33
C GLN A 152 1.60 13.13 -12.00
N ARG A 153 1.62 14.47 -12.02
CA ARG A 153 1.62 15.30 -10.80
C ARG A 153 0.37 15.06 -9.95
N ARG A 154 -0.81 15.03 -10.58
CA ARG A 154 -2.08 14.77 -9.88
C ARG A 154 -2.09 13.37 -9.26
N TYR A 155 -1.52 12.38 -9.93
CA TYR A 155 -1.46 11.01 -9.42
C TYR A 155 -0.47 10.87 -8.26
N ALA A 156 0.71 11.48 -8.40
CA ALA A 156 1.71 11.54 -7.34
C ALA A 156 1.15 12.25 -6.10
N LEU A 157 0.38 13.32 -6.28
CA LEU A 157 -0.26 14.06 -5.19
C LEU A 157 -1.10 13.17 -4.28
N VAL A 158 -1.94 12.29 -4.84
CA VAL A 158 -2.79 11.39 -4.04
C VAL A 158 -1.94 10.47 -3.15
N VAL A 159 -0.81 9.97 -3.66
CA VAL A 159 0.09 9.12 -2.86
C VAL A 159 0.88 9.93 -1.83
N LYS A 160 1.28 11.16 -2.15
CA LYS A 160 1.88 12.07 -1.16
C LYS A 160 0.90 12.38 -0.01
N GLN A 161 -0.39 12.56 -0.32
CA GLN A 161 -1.43 12.71 0.70
C GLN A 161 -1.56 11.47 1.57
N LEU A 162 -1.42 10.26 1.01
CA LEU A 162 -1.37 9.02 1.79
C LEU A 162 -0.16 8.99 2.73
N LEU A 163 1.03 9.38 2.24
CA LEU A 163 2.24 9.43 3.07
C LEU A 163 2.09 10.46 4.20
N ALA A 164 1.57 11.66 3.89
CA ALA A 164 1.26 12.69 4.88
C ALA A 164 0.25 12.20 5.92
N TYR A 165 -0.81 11.54 5.47
CA TYR A 165 -1.82 10.95 6.33
C TYR A 165 -1.22 9.94 7.31
N ILE A 166 -0.36 9.04 6.83
CA ILE A 166 0.30 8.04 7.69
C ILE A 166 1.17 8.72 8.73
N VAL A 167 2.07 9.63 8.32
CA VAL A 167 2.98 10.32 9.24
C VAL A 167 2.22 11.11 10.30
N ARG A 168 1.27 11.96 9.89
CA ARG A 168 0.49 12.78 10.83
C ARG A 168 -0.41 11.94 11.72
N CYS A 169 -0.99 10.85 11.22
CA CYS A 169 -1.76 9.96 12.09
C CYS A 169 -0.84 9.27 13.10
N MET A 170 0.36 8.87 12.71
CA MET A 170 1.27 8.13 13.59
C MET A 170 1.98 9.02 14.61
N SER A 171 1.96 10.35 14.45
CA SER A 171 2.49 11.30 15.45
C SER A 171 1.58 11.52 16.67
N PHE A 172 0.31 11.12 16.62
CA PHE A 172 -0.56 11.18 17.79
C PHE A 172 -0.17 10.14 18.85
N GLU A 173 0.06 10.60 20.08
CA GLU A 173 0.34 9.73 21.23
C GLU A 173 -0.81 8.76 21.51
N ASN A 174 -2.05 9.26 21.46
CA ASN A 174 -3.24 8.47 21.72
C ASN A 174 -3.95 8.09 20.41
N LYS A 175 -4.21 6.77 20.26
CA LYS A 175 -4.92 6.21 19.10
C LYS A 175 -6.34 6.75 18.94
N ALA A 176 -6.98 7.23 20.01
CA ALA A 176 -8.32 7.80 19.95
C ALA A 176 -8.37 9.18 19.26
N ASP A 177 -7.23 9.86 19.13
CA ASP A 177 -7.18 11.22 18.57
C ASP A 177 -7.02 11.24 17.05
N ARG A 178 -6.89 10.07 16.43
CA ARG A 178 -6.73 9.89 14.98
C ARG A 178 -7.78 8.93 14.42
N PRO A 179 -8.08 8.99 13.11
CA PRO A 179 -8.97 8.01 12.50
C PRO A 179 -8.46 6.57 12.73
N PRO A 180 -9.37 5.61 12.94
CA PRO A 180 -9.01 4.27 13.38
C PRO A 180 -8.30 3.50 12.27
N PHE A 181 -7.16 2.88 12.58
CA PHE A 181 -6.51 1.85 11.76
C PHE A 181 -5.43 1.14 12.57
N LYS A 182 -4.97 -0.02 12.08
CA LYS A 182 -3.88 -0.80 12.68
C LYS A 182 -2.81 -1.07 11.64
N LEU A 183 -1.56 -0.72 11.95
CA LEU A 183 -0.43 -1.17 11.16
C LEU A 183 -0.09 -2.61 11.49
N SER A 184 0.19 -3.40 10.46
CA SER A 184 0.82 -4.72 10.63
C SER A 184 2.26 -4.55 11.12
N THR A 185 2.89 -5.61 11.65
CA THR A 185 4.30 -5.56 12.06
C THR A 185 5.23 -5.14 10.92
N ARG A 186 4.93 -5.54 9.67
CA ARG A 186 5.71 -5.12 8.50
C ARG A 186 5.53 -3.63 8.21
N GLN A 187 4.29 -3.14 8.27
CA GLN A 187 3.98 -1.73 8.05
C GLN A 187 4.61 -0.85 9.12
N GLN A 188 4.57 -1.26 10.39
CA GLN A 188 5.21 -0.54 11.48
C GLN A 188 6.72 -0.43 11.25
N ARG A 189 7.40 -1.55 10.96
CA ARG A 189 8.85 -1.53 10.69
C ARG A 189 9.22 -0.64 9.49
N ALA A 190 8.42 -0.69 8.43
CA ALA A 190 8.66 0.15 7.26
C ALA A 190 8.42 1.63 7.54
N TYR A 191 7.43 1.95 8.38
CA TYR A 191 7.20 3.30 8.88
C TYR A 191 8.37 3.78 9.75
N ASP A 192 8.78 2.99 10.73
CA ASP A 192 9.88 3.34 11.64
C ASP A 192 11.18 3.62 10.86
N ALA A 193 11.53 2.76 9.90
CA ALA A 193 12.70 2.97 9.03
C ALA A 193 12.57 4.21 8.11
N THR A 194 11.35 4.56 7.70
CA THR A 194 11.10 5.78 6.92
C THR A 194 11.33 7.02 7.78
N MET A 195 10.86 7.00 9.03
CA MET A 195 11.03 8.12 9.96
C MET A 195 12.49 8.26 10.39
N GLU A 196 13.18 7.17 10.73
CA GLU A 196 14.61 7.17 11.06
C GLU A 196 15.45 7.85 9.97
N HIS A 197 15.29 7.44 8.71
CA HIS A 197 16.03 8.05 7.61
C HIS A 197 15.59 9.49 7.30
N ALA A 198 14.33 9.86 7.57
CA ALA A 198 13.86 11.22 7.37
C ALA A 198 14.40 12.16 8.47
N ASP A 199 14.53 11.68 9.71
CA ASP A 199 15.15 12.39 10.82
C ASP A 199 16.64 12.59 10.55
N ASP A 200 17.38 11.51 10.24
CA ASP A 200 18.80 11.56 9.87
C ASP A 200 19.06 12.57 8.74
N LEU A 201 18.18 12.58 7.72
CA LEU A 201 18.30 13.48 6.59
C LEU A 201 17.98 14.92 6.95
N THR A 202 17.04 15.15 7.88
CA THR A 202 16.71 16.48 8.38
C THR A 202 17.89 17.08 9.15
N ASP A 203 18.53 16.27 10.01
CA ASP A 203 19.71 16.69 10.77
C ASP A 203 20.91 16.92 9.86
N ALA A 204 21.22 15.96 8.97
CA ALA A 204 22.30 16.11 8.01
C ALA A 204 22.10 17.33 7.10
N TRP A 205 20.87 17.64 6.69
CA TRP A 205 20.57 18.81 5.88
C TRP A 205 20.94 20.11 6.58
N LYS A 206 20.66 20.22 7.89
CA LYS A 206 21.06 21.37 8.71
C LYS A 206 22.59 21.46 8.82
N GLU A 207 23.25 20.35 9.12
CA GLU A 207 24.71 20.29 9.28
C GLU A 207 25.47 20.66 8.00
N ASN A 208 24.91 20.31 6.84
CA ASN A 208 25.50 20.60 5.53
C ASN A 208 25.02 21.93 4.93
N GLY A 209 24.40 22.82 5.72
CA GLY A 209 23.96 24.15 5.27
C GLY A 209 22.92 24.11 4.14
N GLY A 210 22.17 23.01 4.04
CA GLY A 210 21.20 22.78 2.98
C GLY A 210 21.77 22.49 1.60
N ASP A 211 23.00 21.98 1.51
CA ASP A 211 23.58 21.51 0.24
C ASP A 211 22.97 20.16 -0.19
N PRO A 212 22.17 20.10 -1.28
CA PRO A 212 21.60 18.85 -1.76
C PRO A 212 22.61 17.89 -2.39
N GLU A 213 23.79 18.37 -2.77
CA GLU A 213 24.84 17.57 -3.42
C GLU A 213 25.86 17.00 -2.43
N ALA A 214 25.74 17.34 -1.15
CA ALA A 214 26.60 16.78 -0.11
C ALA A 214 26.49 15.23 -0.13
N PRO A 215 27.62 14.49 -0.11
CA PRO A 215 27.61 13.03 -0.26
C PRO A 215 26.70 12.30 0.74
N GLU A 216 26.62 12.81 1.97
CA GLU A 216 25.77 12.24 3.02
C GLU A 216 24.27 12.45 2.73
N ILE A 217 23.89 13.61 2.20
CA ILE A 217 22.52 13.92 1.79
C ILE A 217 22.08 13.01 0.65
N VAL A 218 22.93 12.83 -0.35
CA VAL A 218 22.66 11.93 -1.48
C VAL A 218 22.47 10.49 -0.98
N ARG A 219 23.33 10.03 -0.08
CA ARG A 219 23.26 8.68 0.52
C ARG A 219 21.97 8.49 1.32
N LEU A 220 21.62 9.44 2.17
CA LEU A 220 20.41 9.38 3.00
C LEU A 220 19.12 9.48 2.16
N LEU A 221 19.12 10.26 1.09
CA LEU A 221 18.02 10.30 0.12
C LEU A 221 17.79 8.94 -0.55
N ASP A 222 18.84 8.21 -0.90
CA ASP A 222 18.71 6.88 -1.51
C ASP A 222 18.19 5.83 -0.50
N LEU A 223 18.57 5.94 0.78
CA LEU A 223 18.03 5.11 1.85
C LEU A 223 16.55 5.43 2.10
N LEU A 224 16.20 6.71 2.19
CA LEU A 224 14.83 7.15 2.38
C LEU A 224 13.94 6.76 1.19
N GLU A 225 14.44 6.86 -0.05
CA GLU A 225 13.73 6.38 -1.24
C GLU A 225 13.37 4.89 -1.13
N THR A 226 14.32 4.08 -0.66
CA THR A 226 14.12 2.65 -0.45
C THR A 226 13.10 2.37 0.66
N ALA A 227 13.17 3.10 1.77
CA ALA A 227 12.24 2.96 2.89
C ALA A 227 10.82 3.39 2.52
N VAL A 228 10.66 4.50 1.80
CA VAL A 228 9.37 4.98 1.27
C VAL A 228 8.75 3.96 0.33
N LEU A 229 9.54 3.33 -0.54
CA LEU A 229 9.05 2.25 -1.41
C LEU A 229 8.56 1.05 -0.59
N GLU A 230 9.32 0.60 0.42
CA GLU A 230 8.93 -0.52 1.29
C GLU A 230 7.66 -0.19 2.08
N LEU A 231 7.56 1.03 2.63
CA LEU A 231 6.36 1.49 3.32
C LEU A 231 5.15 1.44 2.39
N TYR A 232 5.27 2.02 1.19
CA TYR A 232 4.17 2.03 0.22
C TYR A 232 3.75 0.61 -0.20
N ILE A 233 4.69 -0.28 -0.50
CA ILE A 233 4.39 -1.68 -0.85
C ILE A 233 3.74 -2.41 0.33
N SER A 234 4.21 -2.19 1.57
CA SER A 234 3.63 -2.81 2.76
C SER A 234 2.19 -2.35 3.03
N VAL A 235 1.84 -1.11 2.64
CA VAL A 235 0.48 -0.59 2.72
C VAL A 235 -0.44 -1.28 1.70
N LEU A 236 0.07 -1.57 0.49
CA LEU A 236 -0.68 -2.27 -0.55
C LEU A 236 -0.89 -3.76 -0.23
N ASP A 237 0.11 -4.41 0.37
CA ASP A 237 0.11 -5.85 0.71
C ASP A 237 -0.64 -6.17 2.02
N HIS A 238 -1.64 -5.36 2.40
CA HIS A 238 -2.39 -5.57 3.63
C HIS A 238 -3.55 -6.54 3.40
N PHE A 239 -3.34 -7.82 3.68
CA PHE A 239 -4.43 -8.78 3.88
C PHE A 239 -5.08 -8.51 5.24
N THR A 240 -6.27 -7.90 5.22
CA THR A 240 -7.06 -7.61 6.41
C THR A 240 -7.55 -8.93 7.00
N LYS A 241 -6.94 -9.38 8.10
CA LYS A 241 -7.23 -10.69 8.71
C LYS A 241 -8.59 -10.72 9.41
N ASP A 242 -8.94 -9.60 10.04
CA ASP A 242 -10.13 -9.50 10.90
C ASP A 242 -11.21 -8.60 10.28
N THR A 243 -10.87 -7.37 9.89
CA THR A 243 -11.80 -6.42 9.26
C THR A 243 -11.08 -5.54 8.26
N GLU A 244 -11.76 -5.17 7.17
CA GLU A 244 -11.19 -4.26 6.15
C GLU A 244 -10.91 -2.85 6.68
N TYR A 245 -11.63 -2.44 7.73
CA TYR A 245 -11.52 -1.15 8.42
C TYR A 245 -10.23 -0.98 9.22
N ASP A 246 -9.50 -2.06 9.52
CA ASP A 246 -8.19 -1.96 10.17
C ASP A 246 -7.11 -1.46 9.19
N SER A 247 -7.37 -1.47 7.88
CA SER A 247 -6.41 -1.05 6.86
C SER A 247 -6.19 0.46 6.86
N VAL A 248 -4.93 0.88 6.99
CA VAL A 248 -4.53 2.30 6.86
C VAL A 248 -4.90 2.88 5.50
N LEU A 249 -4.90 2.07 4.43
CA LEU A 249 -5.32 2.50 3.11
C LEU A 249 -6.82 2.76 3.06
N VAL A 250 -7.63 1.89 3.66
CA VAL A 250 -9.09 2.10 3.77
C VAL A 250 -9.38 3.35 4.58
N SER A 251 -8.74 3.50 5.74
CA SER A 251 -8.86 4.70 6.57
C SER A 251 -8.49 5.97 5.80
N PHE A 252 -7.37 5.97 5.07
CA PHE A 252 -7.01 7.09 4.20
C PHE A 252 -8.06 7.38 3.13
N LEU A 253 -8.62 6.36 2.47
CA LEU A 253 -9.67 6.53 1.45
C LEU A 253 -10.93 7.15 2.04
N THR A 254 -11.32 6.79 3.27
CA THR A 254 -12.46 7.43 3.95
C THR A 254 -12.18 8.92 4.18
N VAL A 255 -10.99 9.29 4.66
CA VAL A 255 -10.61 10.69 4.89
C VAL A 255 -10.51 11.48 3.58
N LEU A 256 -9.93 10.87 2.54
CA LEU A 256 -9.81 11.43 1.20
C LEU A 256 -11.17 11.71 0.53
N SER A 257 -12.23 11.06 1.03
CA SER A 257 -13.59 11.25 0.54
C SER A 257 -14.33 12.42 1.22
N VAL A 258 -13.76 13.04 2.25
CA VAL A 258 -14.37 14.19 2.94
C VAL A 258 -14.08 15.49 2.20
N ARG A 259 -15.14 16.20 1.79
CA ARG A 259 -15.06 17.49 1.09
C ARG A 259 -15.02 18.67 2.07
N ALA A 260 -14.60 19.84 1.57
CA ALA A 260 -14.48 21.04 2.39
C ALA A 260 -15.84 21.54 2.94
N ASP A 261 -16.92 21.30 2.21
CA ASP A 261 -18.29 21.62 2.64
C ASP A 261 -18.83 20.63 3.70
N GLY A 262 -18.09 19.58 4.06
CA GLY A 262 -18.55 18.54 4.98
C GLY A 262 -19.45 17.50 4.30
N THR A 263 -19.47 17.46 2.98
CA THR A 263 -20.13 16.39 2.22
C THR A 263 -19.14 15.31 1.79
N TRP A 264 -19.65 14.21 1.26
CA TRP A 264 -18.82 13.14 0.71
C TRP A 264 -18.51 13.36 -0.77
N GLU A 265 -17.36 12.87 -1.21
CA GLU A 265 -17.00 12.83 -2.62
C GLU A 265 -17.97 11.97 -3.44
N GLY A 266 -18.36 12.50 -4.60
CA GLY A 266 -19.11 11.76 -5.60
C GLY A 266 -18.21 10.83 -6.42
N TYR A 267 -18.83 9.90 -7.16
CA TYR A 267 -18.11 8.97 -8.04
C TYR A 267 -17.16 9.67 -9.02
N GLU A 268 -17.58 10.79 -9.59
CA GLU A 268 -16.79 11.58 -10.56
C GLU A 268 -15.51 12.15 -9.95
N GLY A 269 -15.56 12.58 -8.68
CA GLY A 269 -14.40 13.11 -7.96
C GLY A 269 -13.51 12.02 -7.40
N PHE A 270 -14.08 10.88 -7.01
CA PHE A 270 -13.34 9.82 -6.33
C PHE A 270 -12.67 8.82 -7.27
N THR A 271 -13.29 8.48 -8.40
CA THR A 271 -12.72 7.51 -9.37
C THR A 271 -11.33 7.91 -9.90
N PRO A 272 -11.05 9.19 -10.20
CA PRO A 272 -9.71 9.63 -10.56
C PRO A 272 -8.66 9.43 -9.45
N LYS A 273 -9.05 9.56 -8.17
CA LYS A 273 -8.17 9.33 -7.01
C LYS A 273 -7.80 7.83 -6.87
N LEU A 274 -8.78 6.95 -7.04
CA LEU A 274 -8.53 5.49 -7.11
C LEU A 274 -7.63 5.12 -8.31
N SER A 275 -7.87 5.75 -9.46
CA SER A 275 -7.04 5.55 -10.65
C SER A 275 -5.59 6.00 -10.43
N ALA A 276 -5.38 7.07 -9.67
CA ALA A 276 -4.06 7.53 -9.26
C ALA A 276 -3.32 6.49 -8.43
N ILE A 277 -3.95 5.99 -7.36
CA ILE A 277 -3.38 4.94 -6.50
C ILE A 277 -3.02 3.73 -7.34
N MET A 278 -3.96 3.21 -8.15
CA MET A 278 -3.71 2.05 -9.01
C MET A 278 -2.58 2.25 -10.01
N ALA A 279 -2.44 3.44 -10.59
CA ALA A 279 -1.38 3.73 -11.56
C ALA A 279 0.00 3.79 -10.88
N ILE A 280 0.10 4.45 -9.73
CA ILE A 280 1.35 4.54 -8.96
C ILE A 280 1.70 3.19 -8.34
N SER A 281 0.73 2.44 -7.80
CA SER A 281 0.94 1.08 -7.28
C SER A 281 1.59 0.16 -8.29
N ARG A 282 1.06 0.12 -9.52
CA ARG A 282 1.66 -0.66 -10.60
C ARG A 282 3.10 -0.24 -10.89
N LEU A 283 3.37 1.06 -10.90
CA LEU A 283 4.71 1.61 -11.12
C LEU A 283 5.67 1.19 -10.00
N CYS A 284 5.26 1.34 -8.74
CA CYS A 284 6.05 0.96 -7.56
C CYS A 284 6.27 -0.55 -7.45
N ILE A 285 5.28 -1.38 -7.77
CA ILE A 285 5.42 -2.85 -7.77
C ILE A 285 6.52 -3.29 -8.76
N ILE A 286 6.58 -2.67 -9.94
CA ILE A 286 7.64 -2.98 -10.91
C ILE A 286 9.00 -2.55 -10.37
N LYS A 287 9.12 -1.33 -9.86
CA LYS A 287 10.37 -0.83 -9.26
C LYS A 287 10.83 -1.73 -8.11
N TYR A 288 9.92 -2.09 -7.22
CA TYR A 288 10.18 -3.01 -6.12
C TYR A 288 10.69 -4.37 -6.61
N ALA A 289 10.04 -4.97 -7.62
CA ALA A 289 10.49 -6.22 -8.21
C ALA A 289 11.90 -6.13 -8.81
N VAL A 290 12.22 -5.02 -9.49
CA VAL A 290 13.55 -4.76 -10.06
C VAL A 290 14.60 -4.64 -8.95
N ASP A 291 14.31 -3.85 -7.90
CA ASP A 291 15.22 -3.63 -6.79
C ASP A 291 15.48 -4.92 -6.00
N GLN A 292 14.44 -5.71 -5.73
CA GLN A 292 14.57 -6.99 -5.01
C GLN A 292 15.41 -8.00 -5.80
N ARG A 293 15.21 -8.06 -7.14
CA ARG A 293 16.06 -8.90 -7.99
C ARG A 293 17.51 -8.43 -7.97
N ALA A 294 17.76 -7.12 -8.09
CA ALA A 294 19.11 -6.56 -8.03
C ALA A 294 19.80 -6.83 -6.68
N LYS A 295 19.08 -6.69 -5.56
CA LYS A 295 19.58 -7.05 -4.21
C LYS A 295 19.94 -8.53 -4.13
N THR A 296 19.08 -9.42 -4.65
CA THR A 296 19.32 -10.87 -4.66
C THR A 296 20.57 -11.24 -5.47
N ILE A 297 20.75 -10.63 -6.66
CA ILE A 297 21.94 -10.85 -7.50
C ILE A 297 23.20 -10.40 -6.76
N LYS A 298 23.21 -9.20 -6.18
CA LYS A 298 24.36 -8.68 -5.41
C LYS A 298 24.73 -9.61 -4.25
N GLN A 299 23.74 -10.10 -3.49
CA GLN A 299 23.98 -11.05 -2.39
C GLN A 299 24.61 -12.36 -2.88
N LYS A 300 24.17 -12.90 -4.02
CA LYS A 300 24.74 -14.12 -4.60
C LYS A 300 26.15 -13.94 -5.13
N MET A 301 26.44 -12.78 -5.72
CA MET A 301 27.80 -12.42 -6.13
C MET A 301 28.73 -12.33 -4.91
N GLN A 302 28.26 -11.75 -3.79
CA GLN A 302 29.00 -11.72 -2.52
C GLN A 302 29.23 -13.11 -1.92
N GLN A 303 28.36 -14.07 -2.23
CA GLN A 303 28.50 -15.48 -1.86
C GLN A 303 29.41 -16.28 -2.82
N GLY A 304 30.08 -15.61 -3.77
CA GLY A 304 31.07 -16.20 -4.66
C GLY A 304 30.54 -16.71 -6.00
N GLN A 305 29.27 -16.46 -6.35
CA GLN A 305 28.74 -16.80 -7.66
C GLN A 305 29.25 -15.82 -8.73
N SER A 306 29.47 -16.32 -9.94
CA SER A 306 29.69 -15.44 -11.10
C SER A 306 28.42 -14.62 -11.39
N GLN A 307 28.57 -13.50 -12.11
CA GLN A 307 27.42 -12.64 -12.45
C GLN A 307 26.34 -13.41 -13.24
N GLU A 308 26.73 -14.23 -14.21
CA GLU A 308 25.81 -15.01 -15.04
C GLU A 308 25.02 -16.03 -14.21
N GLU A 309 25.68 -16.73 -13.28
CA GLU A 309 25.03 -17.67 -12.37
C GLU A 309 24.09 -16.96 -11.40
N ALA A 310 24.51 -15.82 -10.84
CA ALA A 310 23.69 -15.04 -9.93
C ALA A 310 22.41 -14.51 -10.61
N GLU A 311 22.52 -14.06 -11.86
CA GLU A 311 21.39 -13.60 -12.67
C GLU A 311 20.41 -14.73 -13.01
N LYS A 312 20.93 -15.90 -13.41
CA LYS A 312 20.13 -17.10 -13.76
C LYS A 312 19.42 -17.69 -12.55
N ASN A 313 20.08 -17.73 -11.40
CA ASN A 313 19.53 -18.34 -10.19
C ASN A 313 18.58 -17.40 -9.43
N SER A 314 18.53 -16.11 -9.77
CA SER A 314 17.67 -15.13 -9.10
C SER A 314 16.22 -15.22 -9.60
N PRO A 315 15.21 -15.04 -8.71
CA PRO A 315 13.82 -15.10 -9.12
C PRO A 315 13.51 -14.13 -10.26
N SER A 316 12.67 -14.56 -11.20
CA SER A 316 12.25 -13.70 -12.29
C SER A 316 11.44 -12.51 -11.78
N LEU A 317 11.47 -11.39 -12.51
CA LEU A 317 10.64 -10.22 -12.19
C LEU A 317 9.15 -10.58 -12.10
N VAL A 318 8.69 -11.54 -12.91
CA VAL A 318 7.31 -12.04 -12.90
C VAL A 318 6.92 -12.65 -11.56
N HIS A 319 7.86 -13.34 -10.90
CA HIS A 319 7.61 -13.94 -9.58
C HIS A 319 7.40 -12.85 -8.52
N HIS A 320 8.25 -11.82 -8.50
CA HIS A 320 8.11 -10.69 -7.58
C HIS A 320 6.86 -9.84 -7.87
N THR A 321 6.48 -9.64 -9.14
CA THR A 321 5.26 -8.89 -9.45
C THR A 321 4.02 -9.65 -9.05
N LYS A 322 3.96 -10.99 -9.22
CA LYS A 322 2.79 -11.80 -8.84
C LYS A 322 2.51 -11.74 -7.34
N ILE A 323 3.54 -11.84 -6.50
CA ILE A 323 3.37 -11.82 -5.05
C ILE A 323 2.77 -10.49 -4.58
N ASN A 324 3.15 -9.38 -5.20
CA ASN A 324 2.71 -8.04 -4.80
C ASN A 324 1.51 -7.50 -5.61
N SER A 325 0.96 -8.29 -6.54
CA SER A 325 -0.18 -7.90 -7.38
C SER A 325 -1.45 -8.71 -7.11
N THR A 326 -1.39 -9.68 -6.20
CA THR A 326 -2.52 -10.56 -5.83
C THR A 326 -3.06 -10.13 -4.48
#